data_AF-A0A2R7QLF3-F1
#
_entry.id   AF-A0A2R7QLF3-F1
#
_cell.length_a   1.000
_cell.length_b   1.000
_cell.length_c   1.000
_cell.angle_alpha   90.00
_cell.angle_beta   90.00
_cell.angle_gamma   90.00
#
_symmetry.space_group_name_H-M   'P 1'
#
loop_
_entity.id
_entity.type
_entity.pdbx_description
1 polymer ?
#
loop_
_entity_poly.entity_id
_entity_poly.type
_entity_poly.pdbx_seq_one_letter_code
_entity_poly.pdbx_strand_id
1 'polypeptide(L)' 'RVHMAALGAPIVGDDLYPTLRPAGEGTAEPPLQLLAQALAFIDPLTGEPRHFSSARQLDAGWGAVDADG' A
#
# COMPACT_ATOMS: atom_id res chain seq x y z
N ARG A 1 -3.81 4.84 2.84
CA ARG A 1 -2.95 4.94 4.04
C ARG A 1 -3.76 5.51 5.20
N VAL A 2 -3.87 6.85 5.35
CA VAL A 2 -4.59 7.47 6.48
C VAL A 2 -6.02 6.98 6.72
N HIS A 3 -6.84 6.83 5.68
CA HIS A 3 -8.21 6.31 5.84
C HIS A 3 -8.23 4.89 6.44
N MET A 4 -7.30 4.04 6.02
CA MET A 4 -7.22 2.67 6.52
C MET A 4 -6.77 2.62 7.98
N ALA A 5 -5.79 3.45 8.34
CA ALA A 5 -5.39 3.63 9.73
C ALA A 5 -6.54 4.16 10.60
N ALA A 6 -7.31 5.15 10.11
CA ALA A 6 -8.47 5.70 10.81
C ALA A 6 -9.61 4.68 11.01
N LEU A 7 -9.72 3.69 10.12
CA LEU A 7 -10.67 2.58 10.22
C LEU A 7 -10.19 1.45 11.16
N GLY A 8 -9.01 1.60 11.78
CA GLY A 8 -8.42 0.55 12.63
C GLY A 8 -7.84 -0.63 11.86
N ALA A 9 -7.64 -0.50 10.55
CA ALA A 9 -7.08 -1.53 9.68
C ALA A 9 -5.87 -0.96 8.91
N PRO A 10 -4.75 -0.65 9.60
CA PRO A 10 -3.58 -0.05 8.98
C PRO A 10 -2.97 -0.94 7.89
N ILE A 11 -2.31 -0.31 6.92
CA ILE A 11 -1.63 -1.03 5.83
C ILE A 11 -0.30 -1.57 6.36
N VAL A 12 0.03 -2.81 6.01
CA VAL A 12 1.31 -3.42 6.37
C VAL A 12 2.47 -2.62 5.77
N GLY A 13 3.47 -2.29 6.60
CA GLY A 13 4.59 -1.44 6.20
C GLY A 13 4.29 0.05 6.10
N ASP A 14 3.19 0.52 6.70
CA ASP A 14 2.90 1.96 6.82
C ASP A 14 3.74 2.58 7.94
N ASP A 15 4.74 3.38 7.56
CA ASP A 15 5.67 4.11 8.45
C ASP A 15 5.18 5.51 8.86
N LEU A 16 4.04 5.96 8.31
CA LEU A 16 3.53 7.32 8.52
C LEU A 16 2.31 7.34 9.44
N TYR A 17 1.45 6.32 9.36
CA TYR A 17 0.16 6.31 10.06
C TYR A 17 -0.02 5.06 10.95
N PRO A 18 -0.62 5.23 12.14
CA PRO A 18 -1.08 6.50 12.71
C PRO A 18 0.06 7.35 13.28
N THR A 19 1.22 6.73 13.53
CA THR A 19 2.39 7.37 14.13
C THR A 19 3.54 7.36 13.15
N LEU A 20 4.17 8.52 12.97
CA LEU A 20 5.39 8.62 12.19
C LEU A 20 6.50 7.83 12.87
N ARG A 21 7.05 6.84 12.16
CA ARG A 21 8.21 6.07 12.60
C ARG A 21 9.45 6.59 11.86
N PRO A 22 10.51 7.03 12.57
CA PRO A 22 11.73 7.49 11.93
C PRO A 22 12.40 6.33 11.17
N ALA A 23 12.79 6.56 9.92
CA ALA A 23 13.62 5.61 9.20
C ALA A 23 15.01 5.54 9.87
N GLY A 24 15.37 4.39 10.45
CA GLY A 24 16.75 4.15 10.90
C GLY A 24 16.97 3.32 12.17
N GLU A 25 15.95 2.90 12.91
CA GLU A 25 16.15 2.09 14.12
C GLU A 25 16.19 0.59 13.81
N GLY A 26 17.31 0.11 13.26
CA GLY A 26 17.84 -1.26 13.41
C GLY A 26 17.09 -2.44 12.77
N THR A 27 15.80 -2.34 12.49
CA THR A 27 15.00 -3.35 11.80
C THR A 27 14.47 -2.80 10.49
N ALA A 28 14.74 -3.49 9.38
CA ALA A 28 14.11 -3.17 8.11
C ALA A 28 12.60 -3.34 8.26
N GLU A 29 11.84 -2.24 8.24
CA GLU A 29 10.38 -2.32 8.24
C GLU A 29 9.90 -3.09 7.00
N PRO A 30 8.81 -3.86 7.11
CA PRO A 30 8.21 -4.49 5.94
C PRO A 30 7.93 -3.41 4.88
N PRO A 31 8.21 -3.67 3.60
CA PRO A 31 7.90 -2.71 2.56
C PRO A 31 6.39 -2.45 2.53
N LEU A 32 5.99 -1.20 2.28
CA LEU A 32 4.58 -0.81 2.22
C LEU A 32 3.80 -1.70 1.24
N GLN A 33 2.84 -2.46 1.77
CA GLN A 33 1.97 -3.36 1.02
C GLN A 33 0.78 -2.60 0.44
N LEU A 34 1.04 -1.64 -0.44
CA LEU A 34 0.02 -0.87 -1.16
C LEU A 34 0.32 -0.86 -2.66
N LEU A 35 -0.62 -1.38 -3.45
CA LEU A 35 -0.47 -1.50 -4.89
C LEU A 35 -1.61 -0.78 -5.63
N ALA A 36 -1.25 0.14 -6.53
CA ALA A 36 -2.17 0.64 -7.55
C ALA A 36 -2.36 -0.46 -8.63
N GLN A 37 -3.36 -1.33 -8.42
CA GLN A 37 -3.59 -2.50 -9.27
C GLN A 37 -4.07 -2.14 -10.68
N ALA A 38 -4.85 -1.06 -10.82
CA ALA A 38 -5.35 -0.60 -12.10
C ALA A 38 -5.47 0.92 -12.11
N LEU A 39 -5.38 1.50 -13.31
CA LEU A 39 -5.59 2.91 -13.58
C LEU A 39 -6.46 3.06 -14.82
N ALA A 40 -7.53 3.83 -14.71
CA ALA A 40 -8.42 4.13 -15.82
C ALA A 40 -8.69 5.64 -15.88
N PHE A 41 -8.64 6.20 -17.08
CA PHE A 41 -8.90 7.62 -17.33
C PHE A 41 -9.27 7.85 -18.79
N ILE A 42 -9.80 9.04 -19.08
CA ILE A 42 -10.01 9.50 -20.45
C ILE A 42 -8.73 10.16 -20.94
N ASP A 43 -8.16 9.65 -22.02
CA ASP A 43 -6.96 10.21 -22.64
C ASP A 43 -7.24 11.67 -23.05
N PRO A 44 -6.53 12.66 -22.47
CA PRO A 44 -6.84 14.06 -22.72
C PRO A 44 -6.51 14.51 -24.16
N LEU A 45 -5.73 13.73 -24.91
CA LEU A 45 -5.37 14.06 -26.30
C LEU A 45 -6.35 13.45 -27.30
N THR A 46 -6.84 12.24 -27.02
CA THR A 46 -7.68 11.49 -27.96
C THR A 46 -9.16 11.46 -27.57
N GLY A 47 -9.49 11.72 -26.30
CA GLY A 47 -10.84 11.58 -25.75
C GLY A 47 -11.27 10.13 -25.49
N GLU A 48 -10.41 9.15 -25.81
CA GLU A 48 -10.73 7.73 -25.68
C GLU A 48 -10.47 7.20 -24.26
N PRO A 49 -11.29 6.25 -23.77
CA PRO A 49 -11.04 5.60 -22.49
C PRO A 49 -9.76 4.75 -22.55
N ARG A 50 -8.90 4.90 -21.55
CA ARG A 50 -7.69 4.11 -21.36
C ARG A 50 -7.79 3.33 -20.06
N HIS A 51 -7.29 2.09 -20.10
CA HIS A 51 -7.18 1.22 -18.94
C HIS A 51 -5.81 0.57 -18.92
N PHE A 52 -5.18 0.57 -17.75
CA PHE A 52 -3.91 -0.07 -17.49
C PHE A 52 -4.03 -0.95 -16.25
N SER A 53 -3.38 -2.11 -16.28
CA SER A 53 -3.29 -3.03 -15.15
C SER A 53 -1.84 -3.25 -14.77
N SER A 54 -1.56 -3.25 -13.47
CA SER A 54 -0.25 -3.57 -12.93
C SER A 54 0.01 -5.08 -12.97
N ALA A 55 1.25 -5.46 -13.30
CA ALA A 55 1.72 -6.85 -13.23
C ALA A 55 2.34 -7.22 -11.87
N ARG A 56 2.38 -6.28 -10.92
CA ARG A 56 2.91 -6.52 -9.57
C ARG A 56 1.89 -7.28 -8.72
N GLN A 57 2.36 -7.95 -7.69
CA GLN A 57 1.54 -8.55 -6.64
C GLN A 57 2.00 -8.03 -5.28
N LEU A 58 1.07 -8.00 -4.32
CA LEU A 58 1.41 -7.82 -2.92
C LEU A 58 2.05 -9.10 -2.39
N ASP A 59 2.95 -8.95 -1.42
CA ASP A 59 3.59 -10.10 -0.80
C ASP A 59 2.72 -10.59 0.36
N ALA A 60 2.14 -11.79 0.19
CA ALA A 60 1.25 -12.41 1.16
C ALA A 60 1.98 -12.88 2.44
N GLY A 61 3.31 -12.93 2.44
CA GLY A 61 4.10 -13.39 3.58
C GLY A 61 4.10 -12.43 4.78
N TRP A 62 3.68 -11.18 4.60
CA TRP A 62 3.75 -10.15 5.65
C TRP A 62 2.48 -9.99 6.49
N GLY A 63 1.41 -10.75 6.21
CA GLY A 63 0.14 -10.70 6.94
C GLY A 63 -0.10 -11.89 7.89
N ALA A 64 0.83 -12.85 7.95
CA ALA A 64 0.72 -14.06 8.79
C ALA A 64 1.54 -13.99 10.09
N VAL A 65 2.35 -12.94 10.25
CA VAL A 65 3.03 -12.63 11.50
C VAL A 65 2.12 -11.72 12.32
N ASP A 66 1.73 -12.19 13.51
CA ASP A 66 1.08 -11.45 14.59
C ASP A 66 -0.47 -11.39 14.61
N ALA A 67 -1.10 -12.57 14.69
CA ALA A 67 -2.43 -12.71 15.32
C ALA A 67 -2.42 -13.53 16.64
N ASP A 68 -1.29 -14.11 17.02
CA ASP A 68 -1.09 -14.81 18.31
C ASP A 68 0.27 -14.40 18.90
N GLY A 69 0.24 -13.53 19.91
CA GLY A 69 1.44 -13.06 20.64
C GLY A 69 1.16 -11.87 21.53
#